data_AF-A0A4R4TM04-F1
#
_entry.id   AF-A0A4R4TM04-F1
#
_cell.length_a   1.000
_cell.length_b   1.000
_cell.length_c   1.000
_cell.angle_alpha   90.00
_cell.angle_beta   90.00
_cell.angle_gamma   90.00
#
_symmetry.space_group_name_H-M   'P 1'
#
loop_
_entity.id
_entity.type
_entity.pdbx_description
1 polymer ?
#
loop_
_entity_poly.entity_id
_entity_poly.type
_entity_poly.pdbx_seq_one_letter_code
_entity_poly.pdbx_strand_id
1 'polypeptide(L)'
;MAGRGRIRCSPVLRDWQAVGIGRPTTDLAFPGVRATPSGVVVPRALLDAYLVGRPGDRRALTRALVAEELAVLVFQWPGYAGFNSPAGNENVRRRARAFAARHLAGGPRGV
;
A
#
# COMPACT_ATOMS: atom_id res chain seq x y z
N MET A 1 20.53 21.07 -32.96
CA MET A 1 19.47 20.74 -31.99
C MET A 1 20.04 19.83 -30.92
N ALA A 2 20.39 20.35 -29.75
CA ALA A 2 20.96 19.57 -28.66
C ALA A 2 19.83 18.85 -27.90
N GLY A 3 19.85 17.52 -27.91
CA GLY A 3 18.93 16.70 -27.13
C GLY A 3 19.14 16.93 -25.65
N ARG A 4 18.10 17.41 -24.95
CA ARG A 4 18.12 17.54 -23.48
C ARG A 4 18.28 16.14 -22.89
N GLY A 5 19.48 15.81 -22.43
CA GLY A 5 19.74 14.60 -21.66
C GLY A 5 18.84 14.59 -20.43
N ARG A 6 17.94 13.61 -20.34
CA ARG A 6 17.17 13.39 -19.11
C ARG A 6 18.14 12.92 -18.03
N ILE A 7 18.38 13.77 -17.04
CA ILE A 7 19.04 13.35 -15.80
C ILE A 7 18.18 12.24 -15.19
N ARG A 8 18.72 11.02 -15.13
CA ARG A 8 18.07 9.91 -14.42
C ARG A 8 18.37 10.08 -12.94
N CYS A 9 17.43 10.63 -12.19
CA CYS A 9 17.48 10.56 -10.73
C CYS A 9 16.97 9.18 -10.30
N SER A 10 17.85 8.36 -9.74
CA SER A 10 17.45 7.13 -9.06
C SER A 10 16.99 7.48 -7.64
N PRO A 11 15.84 6.96 -7.18
CA PRO A 11 15.39 7.15 -5.80
C PRO A 11 16.37 6.46 -4.84
N VAL A 12 16.68 7.14 -3.74
CA VAL A 12 17.51 6.60 -2.64
C VAL A 12 16.62 6.42 -1.41
N LEU A 13 16.57 5.21 -0.87
CA LEU A 13 15.89 4.93 0.39
C LEU A 13 16.73 5.44 1.56
N ARG A 14 16.11 6.23 2.44
CA ARG A 14 16.73 6.83 3.63
C ARG A 14 15.90 6.48 4.87
N ASP A 15 16.34 6.97 6.02
CA ASP A 15 15.64 6.82 7.31
C ASP A 15 15.54 5.37 7.79
N TRP A 16 16.68 4.68 7.83
CA TRP A 16 16.81 3.27 8.22
C TRP A 16 16.67 3.01 9.73
N GLN A 17 16.42 4.03 10.57
CA GLN A 17 16.36 3.88 12.03
C GLN A 17 15.25 2.94 12.54
N ALA A 18 14.25 2.63 11.71
CA ALA A 18 13.12 1.79 12.08
C ALA A 18 13.11 0.42 11.35
N VAL A 19 14.19 0.02 10.69
CA VAL A 19 14.23 -1.27 9.99
C VAL A 19 14.43 -2.44 10.95
N GLY A 20 13.89 -3.59 10.57
CA GLY A 20 14.01 -4.83 11.32
C GLY A 20 13.66 -6.04 10.48
N ILE A 21 13.70 -7.21 11.11
CA ILE A 21 13.25 -8.46 10.47
C ILE A 21 11.72 -8.47 10.47
N GLY A 22 11.13 -8.65 9.29
CA GLY A 22 9.68 -8.63 9.13
C GLY A 22 9.20 -9.36 7.89
N ARG A 23 7.88 -9.35 7.70
CA ARG A 23 7.25 -9.91 6.50
C ARG A 23 7.32 -8.86 5.39
N PRO A 24 7.69 -9.23 4.15
CA PRO A 24 7.72 -8.27 3.05
C PRO A 24 6.36 -7.61 2.77
N THR A 25 5.27 -8.29 3.12
CA THR A 25 3.90 -7.79 2.97
C THR A 25 3.63 -6.58 3.85
N THR A 26 4.30 -6.47 5.01
CA THR A 26 4.23 -5.28 5.87
C THR A 26 4.80 -4.06 5.15
N ASP A 27 5.99 -4.19 4.55
CA ASP A 27 6.63 -3.11 3.78
C ASP A 27 5.84 -2.76 2.51
N LEU A 28 5.27 -3.76 1.84
CA LEU A 28 4.47 -3.56 0.63
C LEU A 28 3.11 -2.91 0.91
N ALA A 29 2.51 -3.15 2.07
CA ALA A 29 1.24 -2.53 2.48
C ALA A 29 1.42 -1.07 2.89
N PHE A 30 2.60 -0.72 3.42
CA PHE A 30 2.87 0.57 4.03
C PHE A 30 2.67 1.77 3.07
N PRO A 31 3.16 1.76 1.82
CA PRO A 31 2.86 2.80 0.84
C PRO A 31 1.36 2.99 0.62
N GLY A 32 0.59 1.91 0.53
CA GLY A 32 -0.85 1.95 0.27
C GLY A 32 -1.59 2.71 1.37
N VAL A 33 -1.27 2.40 2.63
CA VAL A 33 -1.86 3.07 3.79
C VAL A 33 -1.42 4.54 3.85
N ARG A 34 -0.12 4.82 3.70
CA ARG A 34 0.43 6.19 3.87
C ARG A 34 0.01 7.13 2.75
N ALA A 35 -0.21 6.62 1.54
CA ALA A 35 -0.67 7.40 0.40
C ALA A 35 -2.17 7.74 0.46
N THR A 36 -2.95 6.92 1.17
CA THR A 36 -4.42 7.03 1.19
C THR A 36 -4.95 8.36 1.73
N PRO A 37 -4.43 8.94 2.83
CA PRO A 37 -4.86 10.27 3.28
C PRO A 37 -4.72 11.35 2.19
N SER A 38 -3.66 11.29 1.39
CA SER A 38 -3.44 12.22 0.26
C SER A 38 -4.30 11.90 -0.97
N GLY A 39 -5.17 10.90 -0.92
CA GLY A 39 -5.99 10.46 -2.05
C GLY A 39 -5.21 9.73 -3.14
N VAL A 40 -3.95 9.39 -2.88
CA VAL A 40 -3.07 8.74 -3.86
C VAL A 40 -3.27 7.23 -3.81
N VAL A 41 -3.45 6.62 -4.98
CA VAL A 41 -3.53 5.17 -5.14
C VAL A 41 -2.16 4.64 -5.54
N VAL A 42 -1.62 3.70 -4.77
CA VAL A 42 -0.37 3.03 -5.11
C VAL A 42 -0.59 2.15 -6.35
N PRO A 43 0.22 2.33 -7.42
CA PRO A 43 0.06 1.56 -8.65
C PRO A 43 0.31 0.06 -8.44
N ARG A 44 -0.49 -0.78 -9.11
CA ARG A 44 -0.31 -2.25 -9.12
C ARG A 44 1.07 -2.66 -9.67
N ALA A 45 1.67 -1.82 -10.51
CA ALA A 45 3.01 -1.99 -11.04
C ALA A 45 4.08 -2.17 -9.95
N LEU A 46 3.88 -1.62 -8.74
CA LEU A 46 4.79 -1.83 -7.62
C LEU A 46 4.82 -3.30 -7.16
N LEU A 47 3.65 -3.93 -7.02
CA LEU A 47 3.54 -5.35 -6.69
C LEU A 47 4.07 -6.24 -7.82
N ASP A 48 3.80 -5.85 -9.07
CA ASP A 48 4.31 -6.57 -10.24
C ASP A 48 5.84 -6.56 -10.29
N ALA A 49 6.45 -5.39 -10.10
CA ALA A 49 7.91 -5.26 -10.03
C ALA A 49 8.51 -6.09 -8.88
N TYR A 50 7.85 -6.12 -7.71
CA TYR A 50 8.29 -6.96 -6.60
C TYR A 50 8.28 -8.45 -6.96
N LEU A 51 7.19 -8.94 -7.58
CA LEU A 51 7.06 -10.33 -8.00
C LEU A 51 8.04 -10.73 -9.11
N VAL A 52 8.45 -9.78 -9.96
CA VAL A 52 9.53 -10.01 -10.94
C VAL A 52 10.87 -10.25 -10.25
N GLY A 53 11.20 -9.45 -9.22
CA GLY A 53 12.45 -9.60 -8.46
C GLY A 53 12.43 -10.77 -7.47
N ARG A 54 11.25 -11.18 -7.00
CA ARG A 54 11.06 -12.31 -6.07
C ARG A 54 9.86 -13.17 -6.50
N PRO A 55 10.06 -14.12 -7.42
CA PRO A 55 9.00 -15.00 -7.89
C PRO A 55 8.35 -15.77 -6.74
N GLY A 56 7.03 -15.93 -6.79
CA GLY A 56 6.26 -16.63 -5.77
C GLY A 56 4.76 -16.68 -6.09
N ASP A 57 3.96 -17.30 -5.21
CA ASP A 57 2.51 -17.36 -5.39
C ASP A 57 1.89 -15.97 -5.22
N ARG A 58 1.52 -15.38 -6.37
CA ARG A 58 0.85 -14.09 -6.46
C ARG A 58 -0.45 -14.03 -5.68
N ARG A 59 -1.24 -15.12 -5.67
CA ARG A 59 -2.52 -15.16 -4.94
C ARG A 59 -2.28 -15.14 -3.44
N ALA A 60 -1.33 -15.93 -2.94
CA ALA A 60 -0.92 -15.89 -1.54
C ALA A 60 -0.40 -14.51 -1.13
N LEU A 61 0.50 -13.91 -1.93
CA LEU A 61 1.04 -12.58 -1.64
C LEU A 61 -0.06 -11.51 -1.60
N THR A 62 -0.99 -11.56 -2.56
CA THR A 62 -2.11 -10.61 -2.61
C THR A 62 -3.00 -10.73 -1.39
N ARG A 63 -3.34 -11.96 -0.96
CA ARG A 63 -4.14 -12.16 0.26
C ARG A 63 -3.42 -11.65 1.51
N ALA A 64 -2.12 -11.92 1.62
CA ALA A 64 -1.33 -11.44 2.74
C ALA A 64 -1.23 -9.90 2.76
N LEU A 65 -1.04 -9.26 1.61
CA LEU A 65 -1.06 -7.79 1.49
C LEU A 65 -2.39 -7.20 1.93
N VAL A 66 -3.52 -7.78 1.50
CA VAL A 66 -4.86 -7.35 1.93
C VAL A 66 -5.02 -7.48 3.44
N ALA A 67 -4.54 -8.57 4.04
CA ALA A 67 -4.61 -8.77 5.49
C ALA A 67 -3.79 -7.72 6.26
N GLU A 68 -2.59 -7.38 5.79
CA GLU A 68 -1.75 -6.34 6.39
C GLU A 68 -2.39 -4.96 6.28
N GLU A 69 -2.91 -4.58 5.11
CA GLU A 69 -3.60 -3.30 4.95
C GLU A 69 -4.83 -3.20 5.86
N LEU A 70 -5.61 -4.27 5.99
CA LEU A 70 -6.73 -4.33 6.93
C LEU A 70 -6.26 -4.19 8.38
N ALA A 71 -5.20 -4.89 8.77
CA ALA A 71 -4.65 -4.79 10.11
C ALA A 71 -4.23 -3.35 10.43
N VAL A 72 -3.59 -2.66 9.49
CA VAL A 72 -3.23 -1.25 9.66
C VAL A 72 -4.46 -0.34 9.76
N LEU A 73 -5.45 -0.51 8.89
CA LEU A 73 -6.68 0.31 8.92
C LEU A 73 -7.49 0.12 10.21
N VAL A 74 -7.51 -1.09 10.77
CA VAL A 74 -8.30 -1.42 11.97
C VAL A 74 -7.55 -1.09 13.25
N PHE A 75 -6.29 -1.52 13.38
CA PHE A 75 -5.57 -1.46 14.66
C PHE A 75 -4.66 -0.24 14.80
N GLN A 76 -4.12 0.26 13.68
CA GLN A 76 -3.11 1.31 13.74
C GLN A 76 -3.69 2.70 13.40
N TRP A 77 -4.44 2.81 12.30
CA TRP A 77 -4.93 4.09 11.80
C TRP A 77 -5.73 4.93 12.80
N PRO A 78 -6.61 4.36 13.66
CA PRO A 78 -7.35 5.17 14.64
C PRO A 78 -6.45 6.04 15.53
N GLY A 79 -5.28 5.53 15.94
CA GLY A 79 -4.30 6.29 16.71
C GLY A 79 -3.62 7.42 15.91
N TYR A 80 -3.67 7.37 14.57
CA TYR A 80 -3.11 8.39 13.69
C TYR A 80 -4.16 9.35 13.10
N ALA A 81 -5.45 9.12 13.33
CA ALA A 81 -6.52 9.90 12.69
C ALA A 81 -6.47 11.40 13.04
N GLY A 82 -5.96 11.74 14.24
CA GLY A 82 -5.77 13.13 14.68
C GLY A 82 -4.68 13.91 13.92
N PHE A 83 -3.78 13.22 13.21
CA PHE A 83 -2.72 13.87 12.42
C PHE A 83 -3.12 14.11 10.96
N ASN A 84 -4.27 13.60 10.52
CA ASN A 84 -4.77 13.78 9.17
C ASN A 84 -5.75 14.95 9.10
N SER A 85 -5.88 15.55 7.92
CA SER A 85 -6.98 16.48 7.64
C SER A 85 -8.34 15.74 7.61
N PRO A 86 -9.47 16.44 7.78
CA PRO A 86 -10.80 15.84 7.62
C PRO A 86 -10.98 15.13 6.26
N ALA A 87 -10.49 15.75 5.18
CA ALA A 87 -10.51 15.15 3.85
C ALA A 87 -9.64 13.87 3.77
N GLY A 88 -8.47 13.89 4.43
CA GLY A 88 -7.62 12.71 4.52
C GLY A 88 -8.28 11.56 5.28
N ASN A 89 -8.95 11.85 6.39
CA ASN A 89 -9.72 10.86 7.13
C ASN A 89 -10.87 10.27 6.29
N GLU A 90 -11.53 11.08 5.47
CA GLU A 90 -12.58 10.58 4.57
C GLU A 90 -12.02 9.67 3.46
N ASN A 91 -10.84 9.99 2.92
CA ASN A 91 -10.17 9.11 1.97
C ASN A 91 -9.89 7.73 2.58
N VAL A 92 -9.44 7.68 3.83
CA VAL A 92 -9.19 6.41 4.54
C VAL A 92 -10.49 5.65 4.78
N ARG A 93 -11.56 6.31 5.25
CA ARG A 93 -12.87 5.67 5.44
C ARG A 93 -13.42 5.10 4.13
N ARG A 94 -13.32 5.84 3.03
CA ARG A 94 -13.73 5.37 1.70
C ARG A 94 -12.95 4.13 1.29
N ARG A 95 -11.62 4.10 1.49
CA ARG A 95 -10.79 2.93 1.21
C ARG A 95 -11.19 1.73 2.09
N ALA A 96 -11.39 1.93 3.39
CA ALA A 96 -11.81 0.87 4.31
C ALA A 96 -13.17 0.27 3.92
N ARG A 97 -14.15 1.11 3.54
CA ARG A 97 -15.45 0.66 3.01
C ARG A 97 -15.30 -0.15 1.73
N ALA A 98 -14.45 0.29 0.80
CA ALA A 98 -14.17 -0.45 -0.43
C ALA A 98 -13.52 -1.82 -0.14
N PHE A 99 -12.63 -1.91 0.85
CA PHE A 99 -12.06 -3.17 1.31
C PHE A 99 -13.12 -4.11 1.89
N ALA A 100 -13.97 -3.60 2.79
CA ALA A 100 -15.04 -4.38 3.39
C ALA A 100 -16.03 -4.91 2.33
N ALA A 101 -16.42 -4.07 1.37
CA ALA A 101 -17.29 -4.47 0.27
C ALA A 101 -16.68 -5.59 -0.59
N ARG A 102 -15.37 -5.51 -0.86
CA ARG A 102 -14.67 -6.50 -1.70
C ARG A 102 -14.39 -7.81 -1.01
N HIS A 103 -14.19 -7.81 0.31
CA HIS A 103 -13.63 -8.97 1.02
C HIS A 103 -14.51 -9.54 2.14
N LEU A 104 -15.46 -8.76 2.66
CA LEU A 104 -16.32 -9.17 3.79
C LEU A 104 -17.79 -9.33 3.39
N ALA A 105 -18.27 -8.66 2.34
CA ALA A 105 -19.68 -8.68 1.96
C ALA A 105 -20.15 -9.92 1.17
N GLY A 106 -19.34 -10.99 1.06
CA GLY A 106 -19.78 -12.25 0.44
C GLY A 106 -20.03 -12.25 -1.07
N GLY A 107 -19.64 -11.20 -1.81
CA GLY A 107 -19.77 -11.14 -3.28
C GLY A 107 -18.87 -12.15 -4.01
N PRO A 108 -19.24 -12.57 -5.25
CA PRO A 108 -18.77 -13.81 -5.86
C PRO A 108 -17.25 -13.88 -5.96
N ARG A 109 -16.70 -14.99 -5.46
CA ARG A 109 -15.29 -15.37 -5.59
C ARG A 109 -15.00 -15.65 -7.07
N GLY A 110 -14.72 -14.60 -7.83
CA GLY A 110 -14.20 -14.70 -9.19
C GLY A 110 -12.78 -15.25 -9.16
N VAL A 111 -12.63 -16.42 -9.78
CA VAL A 111 -11.41 -17.22 -10.01
C VAL A 111 -10.34 -16.43 -10.75
#